data_AF-A0A2V9ZT72-F1
#
_entry.id   AF-A0A2V9ZT72-F1
#
_cell.length_a   1.000
_cell.length_b   1.000
_cell.length_c   1.000
_cell.angle_alpha   90.00
_cell.angle_beta   90.00
_cell.angle_gamma   90.00
#
_symmetry.space_group_name_H-M   'P 1'
#
loop_
_entity.id
_entity.type
_entity.pdbx_description
1 polymer ?
#
loop_
_entity_poly.entity_id
_entity_poly.type
_entity_poly.pdbx_seq_one_letter_code
_entity_poly.pdbx_strand_id
1 'polypeptide(L)'
;MSILKYVPLPNNPSDGTGSSNGDFIPHAFRQNTMASTVVRLDHSFNDRNKTYATVRWNHESEFLDDFFHNPSTGSFGTRINWGGGIDHVWTISPTQILDVRYNVTRFEEPTRPQGSGFDPAQLGFSSGFVSQMPQKSFPRITGVFADRMGGGSGGYSNSTYHTWMASMTHTHGNMTWH
;
A
#
# COMPACT_ATOMS: atom_id res chain seq x y z
N MET A 1 30.80 19.55 5.66
CA MET A 1 29.98 18.32 5.55
C MET A 1 28.93 18.37 6.66
N SER A 2 27.66 18.54 6.32
CA SER A 2 26.59 18.90 7.28
C SER A 2 25.75 17.71 7.77
N ILE A 3 26.19 16.49 7.48
CA ILE A 3 25.42 15.25 7.72
C ILE A 3 25.08 15.03 9.21
N LEU A 4 25.99 15.44 10.10
CA LEU A 4 25.81 15.31 11.55
C LEU A 4 24.60 16.08 12.08
N LYS A 5 24.07 17.06 11.33
CA LYS A 5 22.84 17.77 11.68
C LYS A 5 21.59 16.90 11.60
N TYR A 6 21.65 15.78 10.87
CA TYR A 6 20.55 14.83 10.70
C TYR A 6 20.69 13.60 11.59
N VAL A 7 21.73 13.58 12.43
CA VAL A 7 22.01 12.51 13.40
C VAL A 7 21.62 13.03 14.78
N PRO A 8 20.71 12.37 15.50
CA PRO A 8 20.35 12.77 16.85
C PRO A 8 21.51 12.53 17.82
N LEU A 9 21.53 13.31 18.90
CA LEU A 9 22.46 13.09 20.00
C LEU A 9 22.08 11.79 20.74
N PRO A 10 23.06 11.12 21.39
CA PRO A 10 22.80 10.01 22.28
C PRO A 10 21.73 10.34 23.34
N ASN A 11 20.82 9.41 23.59
CA ASN A 11 19.77 9.51 24.61
C ASN A 11 19.76 8.35 25.62
N ASN A 12 20.75 7.46 25.54
CA ASN A 12 20.92 6.31 26.42
C ASN A 12 22.41 6.15 26.78
N PRO A 13 22.76 5.66 27.99
CA PRO A 13 24.16 5.37 28.32
C PRO A 13 24.77 4.38 27.33
N SER A 14 26.02 4.62 26.96
CA SER A 14 26.80 3.66 26.15
C SER A 14 26.88 2.32 26.89
N ASP A 15 26.76 1.22 26.15
CA ASP A 15 26.87 -0.15 26.69
C ASP A 15 28.33 -0.54 27.04
N GLY A 16 29.29 0.36 26.83
CA GLY A 16 30.70 0.16 27.15
C GLY A 16 31.43 -0.80 26.20
N THR A 17 30.78 -1.26 25.12
CA THR A 17 31.36 -2.22 24.16
C THR A 17 32.21 -1.57 23.06
N GLY A 18 32.29 -0.24 23.04
CA GLY A 18 32.99 0.52 22.00
C GLY A 18 32.28 0.50 20.63
N SER A 19 31.12 -0.15 20.54
CA SER A 19 30.23 -0.03 19.40
C SER A 19 29.27 1.14 19.64
N SER A 20 29.07 1.99 18.63
CA SER A 20 28.07 3.07 18.63
C SER A 20 26.62 2.56 18.58
N ASN A 21 26.40 1.31 19.02
CA ASN A 21 25.16 0.55 18.89
C ASN A 21 24.51 0.38 20.27
N GLY A 22 24.07 1.46 20.90
CA GLY A 22 23.30 1.36 22.16
C GLY A 22 22.91 2.68 22.78
N ASP A 23 23.55 3.76 22.33
CA ASP A 23 23.50 5.11 22.89
C ASP A 23 22.27 5.90 22.42
N PHE A 24 21.53 5.38 21.42
CA PHE A 24 20.32 5.99 20.90
C PHE A 24 19.18 4.98 20.76
N ILE A 25 18.12 5.19 21.53
CA ILE A 25 16.85 4.48 21.45
C ILE A 25 15.84 5.39 20.76
N PRO A 26 15.42 5.09 19.52
CA PRO A 26 14.41 5.91 18.84
C PRO A 26 13.01 5.67 19.40
N HIS A 27 12.20 6.73 19.38
CA HIS A 27 10.75 6.65 19.54
C HIS A 27 10.07 6.79 18.18
N ALA A 28 10.26 5.81 17.29
CA ALA A 28 9.56 5.79 16.02
C ALA A 28 8.10 5.34 16.24
N PHE A 29 7.14 6.20 15.91
CA PHE A 29 5.73 5.83 15.88
C PHE A 29 5.33 5.42 14.47
N ARG A 30 4.45 4.42 14.38
CA ARG A 30 3.79 4.05 13.13
C ARG A 30 2.41 4.69 13.10
N GLN A 31 2.14 5.49 12.07
CA GLN A 31 0.86 6.15 11.88
C GLN A 31 0.17 5.59 10.64
N ASN A 32 -1.00 4.99 10.84
CA ASN A 32 -1.81 4.43 9.76
C ASN A 32 -3.17 5.15 9.72
N THR A 33 -3.52 5.69 8.56
CA THR A 33 -4.83 6.31 8.30
C THR A 33 -5.53 5.50 7.22
N MET A 34 -6.77 5.09 7.46
CA MET A 34 -7.50 4.21 6.57
C MET A 34 -8.86 4.79 6.21
N ALA A 35 -9.24 4.66 4.94
CA ALA A 35 -10.58 4.97 4.44
C ALA A 35 -11.07 3.80 3.57
N SER A 36 -12.36 3.51 3.69
CA SER A 36 -13.02 2.48 2.90
C SER A 36 -14.38 2.97 2.43
N THR A 37 -14.77 2.59 1.22
CA THR A 37 -16.07 2.88 0.67
C THR A 37 -16.55 1.72 -0.19
N VAL A 38 -17.80 1.33 0.03
CA VAL A 38 -18.47 0.31 -0.76
C VAL A 38 -19.81 0.86 -1.21
N VAL A 39 -20.06 0.78 -2.51
CA VAL A 39 -21.34 1.13 -3.12
C VAL A 39 -21.88 -0.11 -3.79
N ARG A 40 -23.17 -0.37 -3.54
CA ARG A 40 -23.91 -1.46 -4.18
C ARG A 40 -25.17 -0.90 -4.82
N LEU A 41 -25.45 -1.35 -6.03
CA LEU A 41 -26.69 -1.09 -6.74
C LEU A 41 -27.35 -2.43 -7.09
N ASP A 42 -28.59 -2.60 -6.67
CA ASP A 42 -29.41 -3.76 -6.97
C ASP A 42 -30.54 -3.34 -7.90
N HIS A 43 -30.81 -4.14 -8.94
CA HIS A 43 -31.89 -3.88 -9.88
C HIS A 43 -32.60 -5.17 -10.29
N SER A 44 -33.93 -5.18 -10.18
CA SER A 44 -34.79 -6.24 -10.72
C SER A 44 -35.43 -5.73 -11.99
N PHE A 45 -34.98 -6.23 -13.14
CA PHE A 45 -35.52 -5.81 -14.45
C PHE A 45 -36.92 -6.37 -14.68
N ASN A 46 -37.18 -7.57 -14.18
CA ASN A 46 -38.46 -8.27 -14.17
C ASN A 46 -38.38 -9.45 -13.20
N ASP A 47 -39.44 -10.26 -13.12
CA ASP A 47 -39.52 -11.42 -12.22
C ASP A 47 -38.47 -12.51 -12.49
N ARG A 48 -37.84 -12.50 -13.67
CA ARG A 48 -36.85 -13.50 -14.10
C ARG A 48 -35.41 -12.99 -14.09
N ASN A 49 -35.18 -11.69 -13.94
CA ASN A 49 -33.86 -11.08 -14.15
C ASN A 49 -33.54 -10.10 -13.03
N LYS A 50 -32.51 -10.44 -12.25
CA LYS A 50 -32.00 -9.60 -11.17
C LYS A 50 -30.50 -9.45 -11.32
N THR A 51 -30.02 -8.23 -11.17
CA THR A 51 -28.58 -7.91 -11.20
C THR A 51 -28.24 -7.11 -9.98
N TYR A 52 -27.04 -7.33 -9.46
CA TYR A 52 -26.39 -6.35 -8.62
C TYR A 52 -24.99 -6.03 -9.11
N ALA A 53 -24.56 -4.80 -8.84
CA ALA A 53 -23.20 -4.36 -9.07
C ALA A 53 -22.63 -3.76 -7.78
N THR A 54 -21.33 -3.95 -7.57
CA THR A 54 -20.59 -3.41 -6.43
C THR A 54 -19.33 -2.70 -6.90
N VAL A 55 -19.06 -1.53 -6.34
CA VAL A 55 -17.77 -0.84 -6.43
C VAL A 55 -17.20 -0.71 -5.03
N ARG A 56 -15.92 -1.03 -4.88
CA ARG A 56 -15.19 -1.09 -3.62
C ARG A 56 -13.91 -0.27 -3.76
N TRP A 57 -13.64 0.57 -2.78
CA TRP A 57 -12.38 1.31 -2.67
C TRP A 57 -11.88 1.26 -1.23
N ASN A 58 -10.60 0.96 -1.06
CA ASN A 58 -9.92 1.09 0.22
C ASN A 58 -8.59 1.81 -0.01
N HIS A 59 -8.23 2.67 0.93
CA HIS A 59 -6.97 3.39 0.93
C HIS A 59 -6.42 3.42 2.35
N GLU A 60 -5.23 2.90 2.51
CA GLU A 60 -4.43 3.08 3.72
C GLU A 60 -3.20 3.91 3.38
N SER A 61 -2.97 4.97 4.15
CA SER A 61 -1.71 5.70 4.16
C SER A 61 -0.97 5.37 5.45
N GLU A 62 0.31 5.07 5.32
CA GLU A 62 1.17 4.64 6.40
C GLU A 62 2.42 5.50 6.44
N PHE A 63 2.86 5.82 7.65
CA PHE A 63 4.16 6.43 7.92
C PHE A 63 4.83 5.65 9.05
N LEU A 64 6.06 5.18 8.81
CA LEU A 64 6.82 4.37 9.75
C LEU A 64 8.32 4.68 9.71
N ASP A 65 9.09 4.07 10.60
CA ASP A 65 10.55 4.07 10.64
C ASP A 65 11.21 5.47 10.68
N ASP A 66 10.48 6.48 11.19
CA ASP A 66 11.02 7.82 11.43
C ASP A 66 11.79 7.89 12.75
N PHE A 67 12.93 7.19 12.80
CA PHE A 67 13.74 7.07 14.00
C PHE A 67 14.33 8.41 14.47
N PHE A 68 14.72 9.28 13.53
CA PHE A 68 15.44 10.53 13.81
C PHE A 68 14.57 11.77 13.66
N HIS A 69 13.29 11.61 13.31
CA HIS A 69 12.31 12.70 13.15
C HIS A 69 12.77 13.77 12.16
N ASN A 70 13.42 13.32 11.07
CA ASN A 70 14.01 14.19 10.06
C ASN A 70 14.14 13.45 8.71
N PRO A 71 14.45 14.16 7.60
CA PRO A 71 14.48 13.56 6.26
C PRO A 71 15.46 12.40 6.03
N SER A 72 16.37 12.12 6.97
CA SER A 72 17.27 10.99 6.90
C SER A 72 16.62 9.66 7.30
N THR A 73 15.48 9.67 7.98
CA THR A 73 14.73 8.47 8.37
C THR A 73 13.28 8.61 7.93
N GLY A 74 12.48 7.56 8.11
CA GLY A 74 11.04 7.61 7.79
C GLY A 74 10.70 7.12 6.38
N SER A 75 9.57 6.45 6.30
CA SER A 75 9.03 5.89 5.05
C SER A 75 7.52 6.05 4.99
N PHE A 76 7.03 6.51 3.85
CA PHE A 76 5.62 6.53 3.52
C PHE A 76 5.26 5.29 2.70
N GLY A 77 4.28 4.55 3.18
CA GLY A 77 3.63 3.46 2.45
C GLY A 77 2.19 3.86 2.12
N THR A 78 1.66 3.36 1.01
CA THR A 78 0.23 3.49 0.71
C THR A 78 -0.26 2.18 0.15
N ARG A 79 -1.46 1.75 0.55
CA ARG A 79 -2.10 0.52 0.08
C ARG A 79 -3.48 0.87 -0.44
N ILE A 80 -3.66 0.74 -1.75
CA ILE A 80 -4.89 1.09 -2.44
C ILE A 80 -5.51 -0.17 -3.00
N ASN A 81 -6.77 -0.43 -2.65
CA ASN A 81 -7.54 -1.53 -3.22
C ASN A 81 -8.74 -0.96 -3.97
N TRP A 82 -8.82 -1.24 -5.27
CA TRP A 82 -10.01 -1.02 -6.09
C TRP A 82 -10.67 -2.36 -6.38
N GLY A 83 -12.00 -2.42 -6.31
CA GLY A 83 -12.75 -3.62 -6.59
C GLY A 83 -14.04 -3.32 -7.33
N GLY A 84 -14.36 -4.14 -8.33
CA GLY A 84 -15.63 -4.14 -9.04
C GLY A 84 -16.21 -5.54 -9.02
N GLY A 85 -17.53 -5.64 -8.94
CA GLY A 85 -18.23 -6.90 -9.05
C GLY A 85 -19.58 -6.72 -9.72
N ILE A 86 -19.96 -7.68 -10.55
CA ILE A 86 -21.29 -7.80 -11.12
C ILE A 86 -21.78 -9.23 -10.96
N ASP A 87 -23.06 -9.36 -10.70
CA ASP A 87 -23.76 -10.62 -10.50
C ASP A 87 -25.12 -10.53 -11.18
N HIS A 88 -25.50 -11.58 -11.87
CA HIS A 88 -26.76 -11.66 -12.59
C HIS A 88 -27.40 -13.03 -12.38
N VAL A 89 -28.63 -12.99 -11.87
CA VAL A 89 -29.48 -14.17 -11.72
C VAL A 89 -30.55 -14.13 -12.80
N TRP A 90 -30.61 -15.22 -13.57
CA TRP A 90 -31.58 -15.44 -14.63
C TRP A 90 -32.42 -16.68 -14.35
N THR A 91 -33.72 -16.49 -14.09
CA THR A 91 -34.72 -17.55 -14.10
C THR A 91 -35.10 -17.87 -15.54
N ILE A 92 -34.41 -18.85 -16.13
CA ILE A 92 -34.61 -19.29 -17.52
C ILE A 92 -36.00 -19.90 -17.68
N SER A 93 -36.42 -20.72 -16.72
CA SER A 93 -37.74 -21.36 -16.64
C SER A 93 -38.16 -21.58 -15.18
N PRO A 94 -39.39 -22.00 -14.88
CA PRO A 94 -39.81 -22.35 -13.51
C PRO A 94 -38.94 -23.42 -12.84
N THR A 95 -38.12 -24.14 -13.61
CA THR A 95 -37.27 -25.23 -13.16
C THR A 95 -35.78 -24.98 -13.41
N GLN A 96 -35.38 -23.79 -13.86
CA GLN A 96 -34.01 -23.51 -14.27
C GLN A 96 -33.59 -22.09 -13.86
N ILE A 97 -32.52 -21.99 -13.08
CA ILE A 97 -31.94 -20.72 -12.62
C ILE A 97 -30.43 -20.74 -12.89
N LEU A 98 -29.95 -19.71 -13.59
CA LEU A 98 -28.53 -19.46 -13.82
C LEU A 98 -28.09 -18.27 -12.98
N ASP A 99 -26.99 -18.40 -12.25
CA ASP A 99 -26.29 -17.30 -11.57
C ASP A 99 -24.89 -17.18 -12.17
N VAL A 100 -24.57 -15.98 -12.67
CA VAL A 100 -23.24 -15.64 -13.19
C VAL A 100 -22.69 -14.44 -12.44
N ARG A 101 -21.46 -14.57 -11.94
CA ARG A 101 -20.74 -13.53 -11.22
C ARG A 101 -19.36 -13.31 -11.80
N TYR A 102 -18.98 -12.04 -11.88
CA TYR A 102 -17.62 -11.61 -12.21
C TYR A 102 -17.14 -10.57 -11.19
N ASN A 103 -15.90 -10.70 -10.73
CA ASN A 103 -15.24 -9.68 -9.92
C ASN A 103 -13.83 -9.40 -10.44
N VAL A 104 -13.43 -8.15 -10.28
CA VAL A 104 -12.07 -7.68 -10.49
C VAL A 104 -11.61 -6.94 -9.24
N THR A 105 -10.40 -7.19 -8.79
CA THR A 105 -9.77 -6.46 -7.69
C THR A 105 -8.36 -6.07 -8.11
N ARG A 106 -7.99 -4.81 -7.88
CA ARG A 106 -6.66 -4.28 -8.12
C ARG A 106 -6.08 -3.74 -6.82
N PHE A 107 -4.86 -4.17 -6.51
CA PHE A 107 -4.07 -3.70 -5.38
C PHE A 107 -2.89 -2.88 -5.89
N GLU A 108 -2.61 -1.75 -5.26
CA GLU A 108 -1.47 -0.89 -5.56
C GLU A 108 -0.75 -0.53 -4.26
N GLU A 109 0.58 -0.62 -4.26
CA GLU A 109 1.42 -0.31 -3.12
C GLU A 109 2.57 0.64 -3.49
N PRO A 110 2.31 1.94 -3.63
CA PRO A 110 3.38 2.93 -3.72
C PRO A 110 4.07 3.11 -2.36
N THR A 111 5.39 3.21 -2.39
CA THR A 111 6.25 3.51 -1.24
C THR A 111 7.22 4.62 -1.59
N ARG A 112 7.60 5.44 -0.62
CA ARG A 112 8.65 6.46 -0.77
C ARG A 112 9.30 6.78 0.58
N PRO A 113 10.63 6.95 0.65
CA PRO A 113 11.23 7.47 1.89
C PRO A 113 10.77 8.91 2.14
N GLN A 114 10.81 9.32 3.41
CA GLN A 114 10.57 10.72 3.80
C GLN A 114 11.59 11.67 3.18
N GLY A 115 12.82 11.21 2.99
CA GLY A 115 13.89 11.93 2.32
C GLY A 115 13.69 12.15 0.82
N SER A 116 12.65 11.61 0.18
CA SER A 116 12.37 11.90 -1.24
C SER A 116 12.12 13.39 -1.45
N GLY A 117 12.83 13.98 -2.41
CA GLY A 117 12.80 15.42 -2.71
C GLY A 117 13.79 16.26 -1.91
N PHE A 118 14.51 15.68 -0.95
CA PHE A 118 15.56 16.37 -0.20
C PHE A 118 16.71 16.80 -1.14
N ASP A 119 17.21 18.03 -0.98
CA ASP A 119 18.32 18.56 -1.79
C ASP A 119 19.69 18.18 -1.22
N PRO A 120 20.46 17.28 -1.87
CA PRO A 120 21.76 16.85 -1.35
C PRO A 120 22.80 17.98 -1.31
N ALA A 121 22.58 19.09 -2.01
CA ALA A 121 23.45 20.26 -1.89
C ALA A 121 23.55 20.75 -0.43
N GLN A 122 22.50 20.55 0.38
CA GLN A 122 22.50 20.88 1.81
C GLN A 122 23.49 20.05 2.65
N LEU A 123 23.87 18.87 2.17
CA LEU A 123 24.87 18.01 2.80
C LEU A 123 26.31 18.36 2.37
N GLY A 124 26.43 19.17 1.31
CA GLY A 124 27.69 19.59 0.70
C GLY A 124 28.00 18.90 -0.63
N PHE A 125 27.05 18.19 -1.24
CA PHE A 125 27.23 17.68 -2.61
C PHE A 125 27.27 18.82 -3.61
N SER A 126 28.08 18.68 -4.67
CA SER A 126 28.19 19.71 -5.71
C SER A 126 26.89 19.84 -6.51
N SER A 127 26.59 21.05 -6.99
CA SER A 127 25.43 21.30 -7.86
C SER A 127 25.47 20.46 -9.14
N GLY A 128 26.66 20.19 -9.68
CA GLY A 128 26.85 19.30 -10.82
C GLY A 128 26.37 17.88 -10.55
N PHE A 129 26.74 17.29 -9.42
CA PHE A 129 26.26 15.96 -9.02
C PHE A 129 24.73 15.96 -8.78
N VAL A 130 24.23 16.95 -8.05
CA VAL A 130 22.79 17.07 -7.76
C VAL A 130 21.95 17.22 -9.03
N SER A 131 22.47 17.91 -10.05
CA SER A 131 21.78 18.08 -11.34
C SER A 131 21.65 16.79 -12.17
N GLN A 132 22.50 15.79 -11.90
CA GLN A 132 22.50 14.50 -12.59
C GLN A 132 21.58 13.47 -11.92
N MET A 133 21.05 13.76 -10.73
CA MET A 133 20.19 12.82 -10.00
C MET A 133 18.81 12.75 -10.66
N PRO A 134 18.34 11.54 -11.08
CA PRO A 134 17.01 11.38 -11.68
C PRO A 134 15.89 11.79 -10.72
N GLN A 135 16.11 11.52 -9.42
CA GLN A 135 15.27 11.99 -8.34
C GLN A 135 16.17 12.39 -7.19
N LYS A 136 15.98 13.61 -6.67
CA LYS A 136 16.67 14.07 -5.48
C LYS A 136 16.12 13.31 -4.26
N SER A 137 17.01 12.83 -3.40
CA SER A 137 16.63 12.19 -2.15
C SER A 137 17.75 12.32 -1.12
N PHE A 138 17.39 12.11 0.15
CA PHE A 138 18.41 11.92 1.19
C PHE A 138 19.23 10.67 0.85
N PRO A 139 20.56 10.79 0.68
CA PRO A 139 21.39 9.68 0.24
C PRO A 139 21.41 8.57 1.29
N ARG A 140 21.40 7.31 0.84
CA ARG A 140 21.60 6.17 1.74
C ARG A 140 23.03 6.19 2.28
N ILE A 141 23.17 6.08 3.60
CA ILE A 141 24.46 6.03 4.28
C ILE A 141 24.56 4.70 5.02
N THR A 142 25.66 3.99 4.78
CA THR A 142 25.94 2.67 5.33
C THR A 142 27.24 2.65 6.12
N GLY A 143 27.40 1.68 7.01
CA GLY A 143 28.57 1.52 7.89
C GLY A 143 28.52 2.40 9.14
N VAL A 144 27.44 3.15 9.34
CA VAL A 144 27.22 4.06 10.49
C VAL A 144 25.73 4.08 10.84
N PHE A 145 25.40 4.43 12.09
CA PHE A 145 24.02 4.62 12.57
C PHE A 145 23.08 3.44 12.27
N ALA A 146 23.62 2.21 12.40
CA ALA A 146 22.91 0.95 12.09
C ALA A 146 22.26 0.91 10.70
N ASP A 147 22.85 1.61 9.71
CA ASP A 147 22.39 1.68 8.31
C ASP A 147 20.96 2.22 8.14
N ARG A 148 20.48 3.01 9.11
CA ARG A 148 19.10 3.55 9.14
C ARG A 148 18.92 4.84 8.34
N MET A 149 20.00 5.44 7.86
CA MET A 149 19.97 6.75 7.19
C MET A 149 19.79 6.64 5.67
N GLY A 150 18.82 7.39 5.17
CA GLY A 150 18.44 7.48 3.78
C GLY A 150 17.73 6.23 3.29
N GLY A 151 17.31 6.27 2.03
CA GLY A 151 16.58 5.18 1.39
C GLY A 151 16.63 5.30 -0.13
N GLY A 152 16.27 4.22 -0.82
CA GLY A 152 16.11 4.22 -2.28
C GLY A 152 15.01 5.18 -2.74
N SER A 153 14.75 5.27 -4.04
CA SER A 153 13.78 6.21 -4.64
C SER A 153 12.29 5.93 -4.34
N GLY A 154 11.99 4.97 -3.44
CA GLY A 154 10.66 4.39 -3.31
C GLY A 154 10.39 3.32 -4.35
N GLY A 155 9.15 2.84 -4.39
CA GLY A 155 8.73 1.78 -5.29
C GLY A 155 7.24 1.83 -5.57
N TYR A 156 6.82 1.13 -6.61
CA TYR A 156 5.41 0.96 -6.94
C TYR A 156 5.19 -0.48 -7.39
N SER A 157 4.37 -1.21 -6.65
CA SER A 157 3.93 -2.54 -7.03
C SER A 157 2.42 -2.53 -7.25
N ASN A 158 1.92 -3.42 -8.11
CA ASN A 158 0.50 -3.64 -8.26
C ASN A 158 0.19 -5.08 -8.66
N SER A 159 -1.01 -5.53 -8.32
CA SER A 159 -1.55 -6.82 -8.74
C SER A 159 -3.02 -6.66 -9.11
N THR A 160 -3.51 -7.51 -10.02
CA THR A 160 -4.91 -7.50 -10.43
C THR A 160 -5.41 -8.93 -10.52
N TYR A 161 -6.53 -9.20 -9.85
CA TYR A 161 -7.17 -10.50 -9.77
C TYR A 161 -8.54 -10.43 -10.42
N HIS A 162 -8.83 -11.43 -11.24
CA HIS A 162 -10.13 -11.63 -11.86
C HIS A 162 -10.72 -12.94 -11.36
N THR A 163 -11.95 -12.91 -10.87
CA THR A 163 -12.68 -14.12 -10.50
C THR A 163 -14.00 -14.15 -11.24
N TRP A 164 -14.35 -15.33 -11.73
CA TRP A 164 -15.59 -15.59 -12.45
C TRP A 164 -16.20 -16.86 -11.90
N MET A 165 -17.53 -16.88 -11.80
CA MET A 165 -18.29 -18.00 -11.29
C MET A 165 -19.59 -18.10 -12.08
N ALA A 166 -20.00 -19.31 -12.40
CA ALA A 166 -21.31 -19.60 -12.95
C ALA A 166 -21.88 -20.83 -12.27
N SER A 167 -23.16 -20.81 -11.92
CA SER A 167 -23.86 -21.95 -11.32
C SER A 167 -25.26 -22.07 -11.91
N MET A 168 -25.73 -23.30 -12.11
CA MET A 168 -27.01 -23.58 -12.76
C MET A 168 -27.81 -24.55 -11.90
N THR A 169 -28.95 -24.11 -11.40
CA THR A 169 -29.89 -24.99 -10.69
C THR A 169 -30.96 -25.49 -11.65
N HIS A 170 -31.17 -26.81 -11.70
CA HIS A 170 -32.25 -27.43 -12.48
C HIS A 170 -33.09 -28.37 -11.62
N THR A 171 -34.42 -28.19 -11.61
CA THR A 171 -35.35 -29.10 -10.93
C THR A 171 -36.12 -29.96 -11.93
N HIS A 172 -36.10 -31.28 -11.76
CA HIS A 172 -36.89 -32.20 -12.56
C HIS A 172 -37.59 -33.23 -11.65
N GLY A 173 -38.93 -33.22 -11.62
CA GLY A 173 -39.70 -34.00 -10.66
C GLY A 173 -39.33 -33.62 -9.21
N ASN A 174 -38.97 -34.62 -8.39
CA ASN A 174 -38.51 -34.42 -7.01
C ASN A 174 -36.98 -34.28 -6.90
N MET A 175 -36.25 -34.08 -8.01
CA MET A 175 -34.79 -33.99 -8.03
C MET A 175 -34.32 -32.57 -8.33
N THR A 176 -33.27 -32.11 -7.64
CA THR A 176 -32.59 -30.83 -7.87
C THR A 176 -31.12 -31.09 -8.22
N TRP A 177 -30.65 -30.47 -9.30
CA TRP A 177 -29.29 -30.51 -9.79
C TRP A 177 -28.66 -29.12 -9.66
N HIS A 178 -27.35 -29.06 -9.39
CA HIS A 178 -26.56 -27.83 -9.21
C HIS A 178 -25.32 -27.84 -10.09
#